data_AF-A0A3Q2ZZM6-F1
#
_entry.id   AF-A0A3Q2ZZM6-F1
#
_cell.length_a   1.000
_cell.length_b   1.000
_cell.length_c   1.000
_cell.angle_alpha   90.00
_cell.angle_beta   90.00
_cell.angle_gamma   90.00
#
_symmetry.space_group_name_H-M   'P 1'
#
loop_
_entity.id
_entity.type
_entity.pdbx_description
1 polymer ?
#
loop_
_entity_poly.entity_id
_entity_poly.type
_entity_poly.pdbx_seq_one_letter_code
_entity_poly.pdbx_strand_id
1 'polypeptide(L)'
;MGSGESTTRKVSFGVDDEDRVRILRGVKLSEDVLQRMRGVANIAPERSSSSTSSPQNDKGASRSASSESQAKPSPQHRGQASSQSSKPASFTKEEQRRFERQQTILKDELAKMAQREREAAREEITKAMSRERQHARQEAEKAKQLVQQLQKKDLQLKSLDAFYKEQLAQLEKRNFERFKESKEQFHQAASETEANIRSRNTAPVCSGLQAQILSCYKENKEQTLKCSDLAKEYMQCINAAKKNMVVNHG
;
A
#
# COMPACT_ATOMS: atom_id res chain seq x y z
N MET A 1 35.68 -25.93 21.69
CA MET A 1 34.24 -26.07 21.99
C MET A 1 33.52 -25.04 21.14
N GLY A 2 32.55 -25.45 20.32
CA GLY A 2 32.02 -24.59 19.24
C GLY A 2 30.91 -23.64 19.70
N SER A 3 30.96 -22.39 19.23
CA SER A 3 29.90 -21.40 19.41
C SER A 3 28.64 -21.80 18.64
N GLY A 4 27.52 -21.95 19.33
CA GLY A 4 26.20 -22.10 18.73
C GLY A 4 25.45 -20.77 18.74
N GLU A 5 25.33 -20.12 17.59
CA GLU A 5 24.54 -18.89 17.46
C GLU A 5 23.04 -19.21 17.58
N SER A 6 22.39 -18.78 18.67
CA SER A 6 20.94 -18.85 18.82
C SER A 6 20.25 -17.79 17.96
N THR A 7 20.13 -18.08 16.65
CA THR A 7 19.32 -17.26 15.75
C THR A 7 17.84 -17.42 16.11
N THR A 8 17.16 -16.31 16.40
CA THR A 8 15.73 -16.31 16.72
C THR A 8 14.93 -16.54 15.44
N ARG A 9 14.46 -17.78 15.25
CA ARG A 9 13.64 -18.17 14.10
C ARG A 9 12.36 -17.33 14.06
N LYS A 10 12.27 -16.37 13.14
CA LYS A 10 11.07 -15.57 12.91
C LYS A 10 9.95 -16.47 12.39
N VAL A 11 8.90 -16.65 13.18
CA VAL A 11 7.68 -17.36 12.79
C VAL A 11 6.67 -16.31 12.30
N SER A 12 6.28 -16.40 11.04
CA SER A 12 5.23 -15.55 10.45
C SER A 12 3.89 -16.29 10.47
N PHE A 13 2.90 -15.72 11.15
CA PHE A 13 1.55 -16.26 11.20
C PHE A 13 0.77 -15.87 9.94
N GLY A 14 0.23 -16.86 9.23
CA GLY A 14 -0.74 -16.67 8.16
C GLY A 14 -2.16 -16.80 8.71
N VAL A 15 -2.99 -15.79 8.46
CA VAL A 15 -4.43 -15.80 8.70
C VAL A 15 -5.09 -16.31 7.41
N ASP A 16 -6.08 -17.21 7.52
CA ASP A 16 -6.87 -17.67 6.37
C ASP A 16 -8.08 -16.77 6.08
N ASP A 17 -8.81 -17.05 5.00
CA ASP A 17 -9.97 -16.27 4.54
C ASP A 17 -11.17 -16.30 5.53
N GLU A 18 -11.06 -17.02 6.64
CA GLU A 18 -12.06 -17.17 7.70
C GLU A 18 -11.52 -16.68 9.07
N ASP A 19 -10.48 -15.85 9.05
CA ASP A 19 -9.73 -15.32 10.20
C ASP A 19 -9.05 -16.38 11.11
N ARG A 20 -8.83 -17.60 10.61
CA ARG A 20 -8.21 -18.70 11.39
C ARG A 20 -6.72 -18.85 11.10
N VAL A 21 -5.92 -18.88 12.17
CA VAL A 21 -4.45 -19.02 12.08
C VAL A 21 -4.06 -20.47 11.78
N ARG A 22 -3.49 -20.74 10.59
CA ARG A 22 -3.02 -22.08 10.20
C ARG A 22 -1.50 -22.20 10.35
N ILE A 23 -1.05 -23.11 11.21
CA ILE A 23 0.38 -23.38 11.43
C ILE A 23 0.81 -24.54 10.51
N LEU A 24 1.53 -24.24 9.42
CA LEU A 24 2.10 -25.24 8.51
C LEU A 24 3.58 -24.95 8.21
N ARG A 25 4.32 -26.02 7.87
CA ARG A 25 5.80 -26.08 7.91
C ARG A 25 6.54 -25.19 6.88
N GLY A 26 6.67 -23.90 7.20
CA GLY A 26 7.94 -23.16 7.06
C GLY A 26 8.50 -22.87 5.67
N VAL A 27 7.79 -23.13 4.57
CA VAL A 27 8.22 -22.78 3.21
C VAL A 27 7.21 -21.83 2.58
N LYS A 28 7.63 -20.60 2.26
CA LYS A 28 6.79 -19.61 1.59
C LYS A 28 6.74 -19.89 0.09
N LEU A 29 5.66 -20.53 -0.36
CA LEU A 29 5.29 -20.57 -1.78
C LEU A 29 4.73 -19.20 -2.18
N SER A 30 4.95 -18.78 -3.43
CA SER A 30 4.31 -17.57 -3.96
C SER A 30 2.84 -17.83 -4.27
N GLU A 31 2.03 -16.79 -4.27
CA GLU A 31 0.61 -16.78 -4.68
C GLU A 31 0.41 -17.58 -5.97
N ASP A 32 1.27 -17.31 -6.96
CA ASP A 32 1.27 -17.88 -8.30
C ASP A 32 1.64 -19.38 -8.33
N VAL A 33 2.43 -19.87 -7.37
CA VAL A 33 2.70 -21.31 -7.19
C VAL A 33 1.55 -22.00 -6.46
N LEU A 34 0.97 -21.36 -5.44
CA LEU A 34 -0.21 -21.88 -4.73
C LEU A 34 -1.41 -22.00 -5.68
N GLN A 35 -1.64 -21.01 -6.53
CA GLN A 35 -2.72 -21.01 -7.53
C GLN A 35 -2.54 -22.14 -8.55
N ARG A 36 -1.30 -22.37 -9.03
CA ARG A 36 -0.99 -23.53 -9.89
C ARG A 36 -1.24 -24.86 -9.19
N MET A 37 -0.82 -25.03 -7.93
CA MET A 37 -1.05 -26.27 -7.18
C MET A 37 -2.53 -26.53 -6.90
N ARG A 38 -3.35 -25.49 -6.66
CA ARG A 38 -4.81 -25.61 -6.57
C ARG A 38 -5.46 -25.95 -7.92
N GLY A 39 -4.92 -25.42 -9.02
CA GLY A 39 -5.40 -25.69 -10.39
C GLY A 39 -5.22 -27.13 -10.88
N VAL A 40 -4.18 -27.83 -10.41
CA VAL A 40 -3.92 -29.24 -10.79
C VAL A 40 -4.92 -30.21 -10.14
N ALA A 41 -5.58 -29.83 -9.05
CA ALA A 41 -6.53 -30.70 -8.32
C ALA A 41 -7.96 -30.72 -8.92
N ASN A 42 -8.26 -29.88 -9.91
CA ASN A 42 -9.60 -29.75 -10.51
C ASN A 42 -9.58 -29.94 -12.04
N ILE A 43 -9.01 -31.05 -12.51
CA ILE A 43 -9.15 -31.50 -13.90
C ILE A 43 -9.96 -32.80 -13.92
N ALA A 44 -11.29 -32.66 -13.96
CA ALA A 44 -12.15 -33.68 -14.54
C ALA A 44 -12.11 -33.52 -16.07
N PRO A 45 -11.84 -34.57 -16.86
CA PRO A 45 -11.75 -34.44 -18.31
C PRO A 45 -13.14 -34.49 -18.96
N GLU A 46 -13.23 -33.93 -20.18
CA GLU A 46 -14.33 -34.10 -21.16
C GLU A 46 -15.72 -33.52 -20.81
N ARG A 47 -16.07 -32.37 -21.40
CA ARG A 47 -16.94 -32.32 -22.60
C ARG A 47 -17.16 -30.91 -23.17
N SER A 48 -17.53 -30.91 -24.45
CA SER A 48 -17.62 -29.77 -25.36
C SER A 48 -18.95 -29.00 -25.33
N SER A 49 -18.93 -27.84 -26.02
CA SER A 49 -20.07 -27.03 -26.49
C SER A 49 -20.92 -26.28 -25.45
N SER A 50 -20.73 -24.96 -25.41
CA SER A 50 -21.74 -23.99 -25.00
C SER A 50 -22.08 -23.08 -26.18
N SER A 51 -23.36 -23.08 -26.59
CA SER A 51 -23.90 -22.26 -27.67
C SER A 51 -25.08 -21.44 -27.17
N THR A 52 -24.84 -20.16 -26.88
CA THR A 52 -25.75 -19.01 -26.65
C THR A 52 -24.93 -17.94 -25.92
N SER A 53 -25.14 -16.63 -26.06
CA SER A 53 -26.09 -15.85 -26.87
C SER A 53 -25.55 -14.41 -27.05
N SER A 54 -25.80 -13.77 -28.18
CA SER A 54 -25.56 -12.32 -28.38
C SER A 54 -26.38 -11.47 -27.40
N PRO A 55 -25.93 -10.23 -27.07
CA PRO A 55 -26.60 -9.06 -27.65
C PRO A 55 -25.71 -7.79 -27.80
N GLN A 56 -26.37 -6.70 -28.24
CA GLN A 56 -25.92 -5.29 -28.29
C GLN A 56 -24.98 -4.94 -29.48
N ASN A 57 -25.29 -4.06 -30.46
CA ASN A 57 -26.19 -2.90 -30.67
C ASN A 57 -25.49 -1.52 -30.56
N ASP A 58 -25.97 -0.59 -31.38
CA ASP A 58 -25.70 0.86 -31.44
C ASP A 58 -24.42 1.45 -32.12
N LYS A 59 -24.66 2.00 -33.32
CA LYS A 59 -24.40 3.40 -33.76
C LYS A 59 -22.97 3.99 -33.85
N GLY A 60 -22.71 4.59 -35.02
CA GLY A 60 -21.64 5.58 -35.26
C GLY A 60 -21.36 5.74 -36.78
N ALA A 61 -22.14 6.53 -37.53
CA ALA A 61 -22.02 8.00 -37.67
C ALA A 61 -20.86 8.50 -38.58
N SER A 62 -21.22 8.73 -39.85
CA SER A 62 -20.78 9.86 -40.70
C SER A 62 -19.46 9.83 -41.49
N ARG A 63 -19.55 10.50 -42.66
CA ARG A 63 -18.51 10.99 -43.60
C ARG A 63 -17.92 9.99 -44.60
N SER A 64 -17.56 10.35 -45.84
CA SER A 64 -17.88 11.50 -46.73
C SER A 64 -17.26 11.26 -48.12
N ALA A 65 -17.77 11.95 -49.16
CA ALA A 65 -17.14 12.12 -50.49
C ALA A 65 -17.08 10.85 -51.40
N SER A 66 -17.15 10.93 -52.74
CA SER A 66 -17.32 12.07 -53.69
C SER A 66 -17.74 11.60 -55.10
N SER A 67 -17.96 12.58 -56.02
CA SER A 67 -18.14 12.47 -57.48
C SER A 67 -19.60 12.19 -57.93
N GLU A 68 -20.33 13.17 -58.47
CA GLU A 68 -20.28 13.70 -59.88
C GLU A 68 -20.93 12.72 -60.89
N SER A 69 -21.86 13.10 -61.77
CA SER A 69 -22.17 14.41 -62.38
C SER A 69 -23.67 14.58 -62.74
N GLN A 70 -24.10 15.83 -63.00
CA GLN A 70 -25.06 16.34 -64.03
C GLN A 70 -26.25 15.46 -64.55
N ALA A 71 -27.45 15.99 -64.86
CA ALA A 71 -27.83 17.35 -65.26
C ALA A 71 -29.29 17.72 -64.90
N LYS A 72 -29.64 19.01 -65.03
CA LYS A 72 -31.02 19.54 -64.95
C LYS A 72 -31.78 19.38 -66.29
N PRO A 73 -33.14 19.38 -66.29
CA PRO A 73 -33.97 19.19 -67.49
C PRO A 73 -34.52 20.49 -68.12
N SER A 74 -35.14 20.33 -69.32
CA SER A 74 -36.00 21.27 -70.09
C SER A 74 -35.28 22.14 -71.16
N PRO A 75 -35.97 22.68 -72.21
CA PRO A 75 -37.41 22.59 -72.54
C PRO A 75 -37.79 22.31 -74.05
N GLN A 76 -39.08 21.97 -74.26
CA GLN A 76 -39.98 22.33 -75.40
C GLN A 76 -39.69 21.96 -76.88
N HIS A 77 -40.69 21.32 -77.51
CA HIS A 77 -41.47 21.70 -78.73
C HIS A 77 -42.12 20.43 -79.32
N ARG A 78 -43.45 20.22 -79.31
CA ARG A 78 -44.61 20.86 -79.98
C ARG A 78 -44.88 20.39 -81.43
N GLY A 79 -46.01 19.69 -81.60
CA GLY A 79 -46.72 19.36 -82.85
C GLY A 79 -47.67 18.17 -82.58
N GLN A 80 -48.96 18.36 -82.26
CA GLN A 80 -50.11 18.59 -83.16
C GLN A 80 -50.17 17.60 -84.35
N ALA A 81 -51.29 16.95 -84.69
CA ALA A 81 -52.61 16.78 -84.06
C ALA A 81 -53.31 15.55 -84.76
N SER A 82 -54.58 15.16 -84.57
CA SER A 82 -55.73 15.68 -83.80
C SER A 82 -56.80 14.59 -83.62
N SER A 83 -57.52 14.53 -82.48
CA SER A 83 -58.86 13.91 -82.43
C SER A 83 -59.72 14.43 -81.27
N GLN A 84 -60.83 15.03 -81.66
CA GLN A 84 -61.90 15.63 -80.86
C GLN A 84 -62.37 14.78 -79.65
N SER A 85 -62.40 15.39 -78.47
CA SER A 85 -63.50 15.19 -77.52
C SER A 85 -63.67 16.43 -76.65
N SER A 86 -64.81 17.10 -76.78
CA SER A 86 -65.14 18.35 -76.10
C SER A 86 -65.52 18.11 -74.63
N LYS A 87 -64.69 18.63 -73.70
CA LYS A 87 -65.08 18.89 -72.29
C LYS A 87 -64.58 20.29 -71.86
N PRO A 88 -65.31 21.00 -70.98
CA PRO A 88 -65.20 22.46 -70.86
C PRO A 88 -64.05 22.96 -69.98
N ALA A 89 -63.64 24.22 -70.20
CA ALA A 89 -62.57 24.92 -69.47
C ALA A 89 -62.83 25.16 -67.96
N SER A 90 -63.95 24.68 -67.41
CA SER A 90 -64.17 24.61 -65.97
C SER A 90 -63.37 23.48 -65.29
N PHE A 91 -63.11 22.38 -66.01
CA PHE A 91 -62.52 21.16 -65.43
C PHE A 91 -61.12 21.39 -64.83
N THR A 92 -60.23 22.11 -65.51
CA THR A 92 -58.84 22.32 -65.07
C THR A 92 -58.72 23.21 -63.82
N LYS A 93 -59.55 24.26 -63.72
CA LYS A 93 -59.67 25.07 -62.50
C LYS A 93 -60.23 24.25 -61.33
N GLU A 94 -61.12 23.30 -61.61
CA GLU A 94 -61.69 22.44 -60.58
C GLU A 94 -60.66 21.41 -60.08
N GLU A 95 -59.87 20.80 -60.96
CA GLU A 95 -58.74 19.93 -60.61
C GLU A 95 -57.66 20.67 -59.81
N GLN A 96 -57.28 21.88 -60.21
CA GLN A 96 -56.31 22.68 -59.45
C GLN A 96 -56.82 22.99 -58.03
N ARG A 97 -58.10 23.35 -57.90
CA ARG A 97 -58.76 23.53 -56.58
C ARG A 97 -58.87 22.21 -55.79
N ARG A 98 -58.92 21.04 -56.43
CA ARG A 98 -58.87 19.74 -55.74
C ARG A 98 -57.45 19.46 -55.23
N PHE A 99 -56.42 19.73 -56.04
CA PHE A 99 -55.02 19.58 -55.65
C PHE A 99 -54.61 20.50 -54.49
N GLU A 100 -55.01 21.78 -54.53
CA GLU A 100 -54.78 22.71 -53.40
C GLU A 100 -55.46 22.23 -52.11
N ARG A 101 -56.70 21.74 -52.19
CA ARG A 101 -57.42 21.16 -51.04
C ARG A 101 -56.73 19.92 -50.49
N GLN A 102 -56.25 19.03 -51.36
CA GLN A 102 -55.44 17.87 -50.94
C GLN A 102 -54.14 18.33 -50.27
N GLN A 103 -53.46 19.34 -50.81
CA GLN A 103 -52.23 19.88 -50.20
C GLN A 103 -52.50 20.52 -48.84
N THR A 104 -53.62 21.22 -48.63
CA THR A 104 -53.96 21.78 -47.31
C THR A 104 -54.29 20.69 -46.29
N ILE A 105 -55.00 19.63 -46.70
CA ILE A 105 -55.28 18.47 -45.83
C ILE A 105 -53.98 17.78 -45.41
N LEU A 106 -53.07 17.53 -46.35
CA LEU A 106 -51.77 16.92 -46.04
C LEU A 106 -50.90 17.79 -45.11
N LYS A 107 -50.92 19.12 -45.28
CA LYS A 107 -50.24 20.07 -44.38
C LYS A 107 -50.83 20.06 -42.97
N ASP A 108 -52.16 20.02 -42.85
CA ASP A 108 -52.87 20.02 -41.57
C ASP A 108 -52.67 18.69 -40.82
N GLU A 109 -52.75 17.55 -41.49
CA GLU A 109 -52.45 16.24 -40.87
C GLU A 109 -50.98 16.13 -40.43
N LEU A 110 -50.03 16.66 -41.22
CA LEU A 110 -48.62 16.73 -40.80
C LEU A 110 -48.43 17.64 -39.57
N ALA A 111 -49.13 18.77 -39.49
CA ALA A 111 -49.09 19.67 -38.34
C ALA A 111 -49.68 19.00 -37.08
N LYS A 112 -50.81 18.30 -37.21
CA LYS A 112 -51.42 17.50 -36.13
C LYS A 112 -50.50 16.40 -35.64
N MET A 113 -49.83 15.66 -36.55
CA MET A 113 -48.85 14.64 -36.16
C MET A 113 -47.64 15.26 -35.45
N ALA A 114 -47.08 16.35 -35.96
CA ALA A 114 -45.95 17.05 -35.33
C ALA A 114 -46.32 17.63 -33.95
N GLN A 115 -47.58 18.03 -33.73
CA GLN A 115 -48.04 18.45 -32.41
C GLN A 115 -48.15 17.28 -31.44
N ARG A 116 -48.77 16.16 -31.84
CA ARG A 116 -48.84 14.93 -31.04
C ARG A 116 -47.45 14.40 -30.68
N GLU A 117 -46.50 14.44 -31.61
CA GLU A 117 -45.10 14.06 -31.37
C GLU A 117 -44.44 14.96 -30.31
N ARG A 118 -44.63 16.27 -30.38
CA ARG A 118 -44.11 17.23 -29.38
C ARG A 118 -44.75 17.05 -28.00
N GLU A 119 -46.04 16.75 -27.95
CA GLU A 119 -46.76 16.48 -26.70
C GLU A 119 -46.26 15.18 -26.07
N ALA A 120 -46.18 14.09 -26.85
CA ALA A 120 -45.60 12.82 -26.41
C ALA A 120 -44.13 12.97 -25.96
N ALA A 121 -43.31 13.73 -26.68
CA ALA A 121 -41.92 14.00 -26.29
C ALA A 121 -41.83 14.77 -24.95
N ARG A 122 -42.72 15.73 -24.71
CA ARG A 122 -42.79 16.44 -23.40
C ARG A 122 -43.24 15.51 -22.27
N GLU A 123 -44.19 14.63 -22.52
CA GLU A 123 -44.59 13.61 -21.55
C GLU A 123 -43.44 12.64 -21.22
N GLU A 124 -42.72 12.15 -22.23
CA GLU A 124 -41.58 11.26 -21.98
C GLU A 124 -40.43 11.98 -21.26
N ILE A 125 -40.14 13.25 -21.58
CA ILE A 125 -39.15 14.06 -20.86
C ILE A 125 -39.56 14.24 -19.39
N THR A 126 -40.83 14.53 -19.10
CA THR A 126 -41.29 14.70 -17.70
C THR A 126 -41.29 13.37 -16.94
N LYS A 127 -41.66 12.24 -17.58
CA LYS A 127 -41.51 10.89 -17.01
C LYS A 127 -40.03 10.58 -16.73
N ALA A 128 -39.13 10.80 -17.67
CA ALA A 128 -37.68 10.59 -17.50
C ALA A 128 -37.12 11.42 -16.33
N MET A 129 -37.41 12.73 -16.29
CA MET A 129 -36.96 13.62 -15.21
C MET A 129 -37.53 13.21 -13.84
N SER A 130 -38.78 12.72 -13.78
CA SER A 130 -39.35 12.21 -12.53
C SER A 130 -38.62 10.97 -12.00
N ARG A 131 -38.23 10.05 -12.90
CA ARG A 131 -37.44 8.85 -12.57
C ARG A 131 -36.04 9.25 -12.10
N GLU A 132 -35.36 10.11 -12.84
CA GLU A 132 -34.03 10.65 -12.49
C GLU A 132 -34.04 11.30 -11.10
N ARG A 133 -35.04 12.15 -10.82
CA ARG A 133 -35.21 12.79 -9.51
C ARG A 133 -35.46 11.78 -8.38
N GLN A 134 -36.12 10.66 -8.67
CA GLN A 134 -36.33 9.59 -7.68
C GLN A 134 -35.05 8.79 -7.44
N HIS A 135 -34.26 8.50 -8.47
CA HIS A 135 -32.93 7.89 -8.34
C HIS A 135 -31.97 8.78 -7.56
N ALA A 136 -31.86 10.07 -7.90
CA ALA A 136 -31.01 11.03 -7.20
C ALA A 136 -31.35 11.15 -5.70
N ARG A 137 -32.65 11.05 -5.34
CA ARG A 137 -33.08 10.98 -3.93
C ARG A 137 -32.63 9.70 -3.24
N GLN A 138 -32.78 8.54 -3.89
CA GLN A 138 -32.31 7.26 -3.34
C GLN A 138 -30.79 7.24 -3.15
N GLU A 139 -30.03 7.81 -4.08
CA GLU A 139 -28.58 7.95 -3.97
C GLU A 139 -28.17 8.93 -2.86
N ALA A 140 -28.87 10.06 -2.72
CA ALA A 140 -28.63 11.00 -1.62
C ALA A 140 -28.86 10.36 -0.24
N GLU A 141 -29.91 9.54 -0.07
CA GLU A 141 -30.13 8.82 1.20
C GLU A 141 -29.08 7.72 1.44
N LYS A 142 -28.68 6.96 0.42
CA LYS A 142 -27.55 6.01 0.52
C LYS A 142 -26.24 6.72 0.90
N ALA A 143 -25.95 7.88 0.30
CA ALA A 143 -24.78 8.69 0.60
C ALA A 143 -24.79 9.18 2.05
N LYS A 144 -25.93 9.68 2.56
CA LYS A 144 -26.09 10.06 3.98
C LYS A 144 -25.81 8.88 4.93
N GLN A 145 -26.33 7.69 4.62
CA GLN A 145 -26.08 6.48 5.42
C GLN A 145 -24.60 6.10 5.44
N LEU A 146 -23.93 6.14 4.28
CA LEU A 146 -22.49 5.89 4.18
C LEU A 146 -21.67 6.93 4.96
N VAL A 147 -22.00 8.22 4.87
CA VAL A 147 -21.35 9.28 5.66
C VAL A 147 -21.48 9.02 7.17
N GLN A 148 -22.66 8.62 7.65
CA GLN A 148 -22.85 8.27 9.07
C GLN A 148 -22.04 7.03 9.49
N GLN A 149 -21.91 6.03 8.61
CA GLN A 149 -21.08 4.85 8.88
C GLN A 149 -19.59 5.22 8.93
N LEU A 150 -19.11 6.03 7.97
CA LEU A 150 -17.73 6.52 7.95
C LEU A 150 -17.41 7.34 9.20
N GLN A 151 -18.28 8.29 9.59
CA GLN A 151 -18.10 9.06 10.82
C GLN A 151 -17.99 8.16 12.07
N LYS A 152 -18.79 7.09 12.16
CA LYS A 152 -18.68 6.11 13.26
C LYS A 152 -17.34 5.36 13.22
N LYS A 153 -16.86 4.95 12.03
CA LYS A 153 -15.55 4.30 11.88
C LYS A 153 -14.40 5.26 12.20
N ASP A 154 -14.47 6.52 11.78
CA ASP A 154 -13.46 7.53 12.10
C ASP A 154 -13.36 7.80 13.61
N LEU A 155 -14.50 7.85 14.31
CA LEU A 155 -14.52 7.99 15.77
C LEU A 155 -13.93 6.75 16.46
N GLN A 156 -14.23 5.54 15.98
CA GLN A 156 -13.62 4.31 16.47
C GLN A 156 -12.11 4.31 16.26
N LEU A 157 -11.64 4.61 15.04
CA LEU A 157 -10.21 4.71 14.72
C LEU A 157 -9.49 5.76 15.57
N LYS A 158 -10.08 6.94 15.78
CA LYS A 158 -9.53 7.98 16.68
C LYS A 158 -9.42 7.51 18.12
N SER A 159 -10.41 6.77 18.62
CA SER A 159 -10.36 6.22 19.99
C SER A 159 -9.28 5.16 20.16
N LEU A 160 -9.08 4.29 19.16
CA LEU A 160 -8.01 3.28 19.14
C LEU A 160 -6.62 3.92 19.01
N ASP A 161 -6.46 4.90 18.11
CA ASP A 161 -5.23 5.66 17.95
C ASP A 161 -4.82 6.36 19.25
N ALA A 162 -5.76 7.04 19.92
CA ALA A 162 -5.52 7.66 21.22
C ALA A 162 -5.13 6.63 22.29
N PHE A 163 -5.82 5.49 22.35
CA PHE A 163 -5.51 4.41 23.30
C PHE A 163 -4.09 3.84 23.09
N TYR A 164 -3.72 3.51 21.85
CA TYR A 164 -2.40 2.96 21.57
C TYR A 164 -1.28 3.98 21.72
N LYS A 165 -1.51 5.26 21.42
CA LYS A 165 -0.56 6.35 21.72
C LYS A 165 -0.29 6.49 23.21
N GLU A 166 -1.34 6.44 24.04
CA GLU A 166 -1.21 6.48 25.50
C GLU A 166 -0.43 5.25 26.02
N GLN A 167 -0.74 4.04 25.51
CA GLN A 167 -0.01 2.83 25.88
C GLN A 167 1.48 2.87 25.49
N LEU A 168 1.80 3.42 24.32
CA LEU A 168 3.18 3.63 23.88
C LEU A 168 3.90 4.64 24.76
N ALA A 169 3.29 5.81 25.02
CA ALA A 169 3.87 6.84 25.89
C ALA A 169 4.12 6.31 27.32
N GLN A 170 3.21 5.50 27.88
CA GLN A 170 3.40 4.84 29.17
C GLN A 170 4.51 3.78 29.16
N LEU A 171 4.73 3.09 28.04
CA LEU A 171 5.80 2.11 27.88
C LEU A 171 7.16 2.81 27.71
N GLU A 172 7.23 3.85 26.88
CA GLU A 172 8.40 4.70 26.69
C GLU A 172 8.84 5.37 27.99
N LYS A 173 7.90 5.96 28.75
CA LYS A 173 8.15 6.54 30.07
C LYS A 173 8.75 5.52 31.04
N ARG A 174 8.13 4.36 31.22
CA ARG A 174 8.63 3.29 32.11
C ARG A 174 9.92 2.62 31.62
N ASN A 175 10.24 2.73 30.33
CA ASN A 175 11.52 2.30 29.79
C ASN A 175 12.61 3.31 30.14
N PHE A 176 12.35 4.60 29.91
CA PHE A 176 13.24 5.71 30.23
C PHE A 176 13.54 5.80 31.73
N GLU A 177 12.53 5.67 32.59
CA GLU A 177 12.68 5.65 34.05
C GLU A 177 13.61 4.51 34.49
N ARG A 178 13.35 3.26 34.04
CA ARG A 178 14.25 2.12 34.34
C ARG A 178 15.65 2.27 33.77
N PHE A 179 15.80 2.86 32.58
CA PHE A 179 17.13 3.13 32.02
C PHE A 179 17.90 4.14 32.87
N LYS A 180 17.22 5.19 33.34
CA LYS A 180 17.81 6.19 34.24
C LYS A 180 18.22 5.56 35.58
N GLU A 181 17.32 4.82 36.23
CA GLU A 181 17.60 4.09 37.48
C GLU A 181 18.76 3.11 37.31
N SER A 182 18.76 2.31 36.24
CA SER A 182 19.82 1.34 35.96
C SER A 182 21.17 2.02 35.69
N LYS A 183 21.18 3.17 35.01
CA LYS A 183 22.38 3.99 34.82
C LYS A 183 22.91 4.55 36.15
N GLU A 184 22.03 5.06 37.00
CA GLU A 184 22.38 5.59 38.32
C GLU A 184 22.94 4.49 39.22
N GLN A 185 22.27 3.32 39.29
CA GLN A 185 22.75 2.13 40.00
C GLN A 185 24.10 1.63 39.47
N PHE A 186 24.31 1.60 38.16
CA PHE A 186 25.59 1.20 37.57
C PHE A 186 26.73 2.15 37.98
N HIS A 187 26.52 3.46 37.89
CA HIS A 187 27.54 4.43 38.28
C HIS A 187 27.78 4.45 39.79
N GLN A 188 26.73 4.28 40.61
CA GLN A 188 26.86 4.14 42.06
C GLN A 188 27.67 2.88 42.40
N ALA A 189 27.30 1.71 41.86
CA ALA A 189 28.03 0.47 42.10
C ALA A 189 29.48 0.53 41.61
N ALA A 190 29.75 1.21 40.49
CA ALA A 190 31.11 1.45 40.02
C ALA A 190 31.91 2.33 40.99
N SER A 191 31.34 3.45 41.45
CA SER A 191 31.98 4.36 42.43
C SER A 191 32.21 3.70 43.80
N GLU A 192 31.24 2.94 44.30
CA GLU A 192 31.38 2.14 45.52
C GLU A 192 32.45 1.06 45.36
N THR A 193 32.52 0.42 44.18
CA THR A 193 33.56 -0.57 43.88
C THR A 193 34.94 0.09 43.79
N GLU A 194 35.08 1.24 43.14
CA GLU A 194 36.34 2.01 43.06
C GLU A 194 36.80 2.48 44.45
N ALA A 195 35.88 2.90 45.33
CA ALA A 195 36.20 3.29 46.70
C ALA A 195 36.64 2.11 47.58
N ASN A 196 36.06 0.92 47.37
CA ASN A 196 36.36 -0.28 48.15
C ASN A 196 37.54 -1.10 47.59
N ILE A 197 37.83 -1.02 46.29
CA ILE A 197 39.02 -1.65 45.68
C ILE A 197 40.26 -0.87 46.13
N ARG A 198 40.95 -1.43 47.12
CA ARG A 198 42.24 -0.93 47.58
C ARG A 198 43.23 -0.89 46.41
N SER A 199 43.73 0.29 46.07
CA SER A 199 44.69 0.44 44.97
C SER A 199 45.87 -0.50 45.19
N ARG A 200 46.13 -1.41 44.24
CA ARG A 200 47.21 -2.39 44.37
C ARG A 200 48.53 -1.63 44.37
N ASN A 201 49.32 -1.80 45.43
CA ASN A 201 50.63 -1.15 45.49
C ASN A 201 51.53 -1.71 44.38
N THR A 202 51.85 -0.87 43.39
CA THR A 202 52.70 -1.19 42.25
C THR A 202 54.16 -0.77 42.46
N ALA A 203 54.54 -0.33 43.66
CA ALA A 203 55.90 0.09 43.94
C ALA A 203 56.86 -1.10 43.85
N PRO A 204 58.05 -0.93 43.24
CA PRO A 204 59.04 -1.99 43.14
C PRO A 204 59.54 -2.40 44.53
N VAL A 205 59.36 -3.67 44.88
CA VAL A 205 59.80 -4.21 46.16
C VAL A 205 61.34 -4.27 46.18
N CYS A 206 61.94 -4.00 47.35
CA CYS A 206 63.39 -4.04 47.54
C CYS A 206 64.20 -3.05 46.68
N SER A 207 63.58 -1.97 46.19
CA SER A 207 64.19 -0.97 45.30
C SER A 207 65.51 -0.38 45.80
N GLY A 208 65.64 -0.13 47.11
CA GLY A 208 66.89 0.33 47.73
C GLY A 208 68.02 -0.69 47.61
N LEU A 209 67.76 -1.96 47.97
CA LEU A 209 68.72 -3.06 47.81
C LEU A 209 69.03 -3.34 46.33
N GLN A 210 68.04 -3.19 45.44
CA GLN A 210 68.22 -3.28 44.00
C GLN A 210 69.18 -2.20 43.47
N ALA A 211 69.08 -0.97 43.96
CA ALA A 211 70.01 0.10 43.58
C ALA A 211 71.44 -0.20 44.12
N GLN A 212 71.56 -0.63 45.37
CA GLN A 212 72.84 -0.94 46.01
C GLN A 212 73.56 -2.11 45.34
N ILE A 213 72.88 -3.22 45.07
CA ILE A 213 73.49 -4.40 44.41
C ILE A 213 73.95 -4.07 42.98
N LEU A 214 73.17 -3.25 42.25
CA LEU A 214 73.55 -2.75 40.93
C LEU A 214 74.73 -1.78 40.97
N SER A 215 74.92 -1.00 42.05
CA SER A 215 76.13 -0.19 42.24
C SER A 215 77.34 -1.07 42.53
N CYS A 216 77.22 -1.99 43.49
CA CYS A 216 78.30 -2.89 43.90
C CYS A 216 78.89 -3.67 42.70
N TYR A 217 78.05 -4.23 41.82
CA TYR A 217 78.53 -4.92 40.61
C TYR A 217 79.14 -3.98 39.55
N LYS A 218 78.72 -2.72 39.46
CA LYS A 218 79.36 -1.73 38.57
C LYS A 218 80.76 -1.36 39.06
N GLU A 219 80.95 -1.30 40.38
CA GLU A 219 82.20 -0.96 41.05
C GLU A 219 83.17 -2.16 41.11
N ASN A 220 82.65 -3.40 41.25
CA ASN A 220 83.45 -4.62 41.45
C ASN A 220 83.33 -5.61 40.27
N LYS A 221 83.49 -5.14 39.03
CA LYS A 221 83.24 -5.93 37.80
C LYS A 221 83.99 -7.27 37.72
N GLU A 222 85.25 -7.29 38.14
CA GLU A 222 86.12 -8.48 38.11
C GLU A 222 86.09 -9.28 39.44
N GLN A 223 85.44 -8.74 40.47
CA GLN A 223 85.46 -9.27 41.85
C GLN A 223 84.03 -9.34 42.44
N THR A 224 83.09 -9.80 41.61
CA THR A 224 81.63 -9.82 41.90
C THR A 224 81.26 -10.55 43.20
N LEU A 225 82.09 -11.49 43.67
CA LEU A 225 81.91 -12.19 44.95
C LEU A 225 81.92 -11.25 46.17
N LYS A 226 82.55 -10.06 46.08
CA LYS A 226 82.46 -9.02 47.12
C LYS A 226 81.03 -8.52 47.36
N CYS A 227 80.16 -8.64 46.36
CA CYS A 227 78.75 -8.27 46.45
C CYS A 227 77.85 -9.44 46.90
N SER A 228 78.42 -10.60 47.27
CA SER A 228 77.64 -11.81 47.52
C SER A 228 76.70 -11.72 48.73
N ASP A 229 77.05 -10.97 49.77
CA ASP A 229 76.20 -10.80 50.94
C ASP A 229 75.04 -9.84 50.66
N LEU A 230 75.30 -8.73 49.98
CA LEU A 230 74.27 -7.82 49.45
C LEU A 230 73.32 -8.53 48.46
N ALA A 231 73.82 -9.50 47.69
CA ALA A 231 72.99 -10.36 46.84
C ALA A 231 72.08 -11.31 47.65
N LYS A 232 72.59 -11.89 48.75
CA LYS A 232 71.77 -12.70 49.69
C LYS A 232 70.68 -11.84 50.32
N GLU A 233 71.00 -10.62 50.78
CA GLU A 233 70.03 -9.69 51.38
C GLU A 233 68.93 -9.28 50.39
N TYR A 234 69.29 -8.93 49.15
CA TYR A 234 68.32 -8.63 48.10
C TYR A 234 67.39 -9.83 47.83
N MET A 235 67.93 -11.04 47.72
CA MET A 235 67.15 -12.26 47.53
C MET A 235 66.26 -12.60 48.75
N GLN A 236 66.74 -12.38 49.97
CA GLN A 236 65.95 -12.54 51.20
C GLN A 236 64.78 -11.55 51.23
N CYS A 237 65.02 -10.29 50.85
CA CYS A 237 63.98 -9.27 50.73
C CYS A 237 62.90 -9.67 49.70
N ILE A 238 63.30 -10.13 48.50
CA ILE A 238 62.36 -10.63 47.48
C ILE A 238 61.55 -11.82 48.03
N ASN A 239 62.19 -12.78 48.68
CA ASN A 239 61.53 -13.98 49.19
C ASN A 239 60.56 -13.66 50.34
N ALA A 240 60.93 -12.74 51.24
CA ALA A 240 60.05 -12.24 52.29
C ALA A 240 58.83 -11.50 51.70
N ALA A 241 59.04 -10.62 50.72
CA ALA A 241 57.97 -9.94 50.01
C ALA A 241 57.04 -10.92 49.29
N LYS A 242 57.59 -11.90 48.56
CA LYS A 242 56.82 -12.96 47.89
C LYS A 242 55.99 -13.76 48.89
N LYS A 243 56.56 -14.13 50.04
CA LYS A 243 55.83 -14.82 51.11
C LYS A 243 54.66 -13.98 51.65
N ASN A 244 54.85 -12.68 51.80
CA ASN A 244 53.83 -11.76 52.30
C ASN A 244 52.75 -11.41 51.25
N MET A 245 53.08 -11.40 49.96
CA MET A 245 52.15 -11.11 48.86
C MET A 245 51.26 -12.30 48.43
N VAL A 246 51.61 -13.53 48.84
CA VAL A 246 50.84 -14.75 48.53
C VAL A 246 49.67 -14.97 49.51
N VAL A 247 49.58 -14.17 50.58
CA VAL A 247 48.50 -14.26 51.57
C VAL A 247 47.50 -13.12 51.35
N ASN A 248 46.21 -13.45 51.27
CA ASN A 248 45.04 -12.57 51.11
C ASN A 248 44.74 -12.01 49.71
N HIS A 249 44.17 -12.87 48.86
CA HIS A 249 43.11 -12.47 47.93
C HIS A 249 42.02 -13.56 47.93
N GLY A 250 41.08 -13.44 48.86
CA GLY A 250 39.86 -14.22 48.99
C GLY A 250 38.76 -13.29 49.50
#